data_AF-A0A1A8RPA6-F1
#
_entry.id   AF-A0A1A8RPA6-F1
#
_cell.length_a   1.000
_cell.length_b   1.000
_cell.length_c   1.000
_cell.angle_alpha   90.00
_cell.angle_beta   90.00
_cell.angle_gamma   90.00
#
_symmetry.space_group_name_H-M   'P 1'
#
loop_
_entity.id
_entity.type
_entity.pdbx_description
1 polymer ?
#
loop_
_entity_poly.entity_id
_entity_poly.type
_entity_poly.pdbx_seq_one_letter_code
_entity_poly.pdbx_strand_id
1 'polypeptide(L)'
;KTVKEMMAKKHAEELERVKREVQQAVAVSITADMWTSLNMEAYLALTCHYINDNMQLCTSVLGVKHFPQSHTADNLAQVKRGMMDDWAITNKIICGSSLIKRLADKPPMQQLTRSLRSSAT
;
A
#
# COMPACT_ATOMS: atom_id res chain seq x y z
N LYS A 1 22.08 25.54 3.00
CA LYS A 1 20.70 25.30 2.51
C LYS A 1 20.56 24.06 1.62
N THR A 2 21.61 23.27 1.38
CA THR A 2 21.63 22.23 0.33
C THR A 2 20.93 20.91 0.71
N VAL A 3 21.03 20.44 1.96
CA VAL A 3 20.52 19.09 2.33
C VAL A 3 19.00 19.00 2.32
N LYS A 4 18.29 20.02 2.83
CA LYS A 4 16.83 20.04 2.84
C LYS A 4 16.24 20.00 1.43
N GLU A 5 16.85 20.74 0.50
CA GLU A 5 16.47 20.78 -0.91
C GLU A 5 16.74 19.44 -1.60
N MET A 6 17.91 18.83 -1.36
CA MET A 6 18.23 17.49 -1.89
C MET A 6 17.27 16.42 -1.38
N MET A 7 16.92 16.44 -0.09
CA MET A 7 15.97 15.49 0.50
C MET A 7 14.55 15.67 -0.08
N ALA A 8 14.08 16.90 -0.21
CA ALA A 8 12.77 17.19 -0.80
C ALA A 8 12.71 16.72 -2.26
N LYS A 9 13.77 16.97 -3.04
CA LYS A 9 13.88 16.51 -4.43
C LYS A 9 13.84 14.98 -4.50
N LYS A 10 14.67 14.29 -3.74
CA LYS A 10 14.71 12.81 -3.72
C LYS A 10 13.37 12.21 -3.28
N HIS A 11 12.72 12.83 -2.29
CA HIS A 11 11.40 12.39 -1.84
C HIS A 11 10.35 12.54 -2.95
N ALA A 12 10.33 13.67 -3.68
CA ALA A 12 9.40 13.88 -4.78
C ALA A 12 9.61 12.86 -5.92
N GLU A 13 10.86 12.61 -6.31
CA GLU A 13 11.20 11.60 -7.33
C GLU A 13 10.72 10.21 -6.93
N GLU A 14 10.94 9.82 -5.67
CA GLU A 14 10.55 8.52 -5.15
C GLU A 14 9.03 8.41 -4.98
N LEU A 15 8.36 9.48 -4.53
CA LEU A 15 6.91 9.54 -4.42
C LEU A 15 6.25 9.28 -5.78
N GLU A 16 6.71 9.96 -6.84
CA GLU A 16 6.18 9.75 -8.20
C GLU A 16 6.47 8.34 -8.73
N ARG A 17 7.65 7.77 -8.40
CA ARG A 17 7.98 6.38 -8.75
C ARG A 17 7.01 5.40 -8.10
N VAL A 18 6.83 5.48 -6.78
CA VAL A 18 5.96 4.58 -6.02
C VAL A 18 4.50 4.77 -6.40
N LYS A 19 4.06 6.03 -6.59
CA LYS A 19 2.69 6.34 -7.02
C LYS A 19 2.35 5.69 -8.35
N ARG A 20 3.27 5.75 -9.33
CA ARG A 20 3.11 5.05 -10.62
C ARG A 20 3.00 3.54 -10.44
N GLU A 21 3.86 2.92 -9.62
CA GLU A 21 3.83 1.47 -9.38
C GLU A 21 2.53 1.02 -8.72
N VAL A 22 2.09 1.73 -7.69
CA VAL A 22 0.82 1.49 -7.00
C VAL A 22 -0.38 1.67 -7.94
N GLN A 23 -0.34 2.68 -8.82
CA GLN A 23 -1.37 2.90 -9.82
C GLN A 23 -1.35 1.89 -10.97
N GLN A 24 -0.22 1.26 -11.28
CA GLN A 24 -0.14 0.18 -12.26
C GLN A 24 -0.64 -1.16 -11.70
N ALA A 25 -0.61 -1.34 -10.38
CA ALA A 25 -1.11 -2.55 -9.75
C ALA A 25 -2.57 -2.83 -10.14
N VAL A 26 -2.87 -4.10 -10.40
CA VAL A 26 -4.22 -4.57 -10.76
C VAL A 26 -5.18 -4.44 -9.58
N ALA A 27 -4.69 -4.71 -8.38
CA ALA A 27 -5.45 -4.63 -7.15
C ALA A 27 -4.51 -4.34 -5.98
N VAL A 28 -5.03 -3.69 -4.96
CA VAL A 28 -4.27 -3.31 -3.76
C VAL A 28 -5.06 -3.70 -2.51
N SER A 29 -4.37 -4.18 -1.49
CA SER A 29 -4.93 -4.34 -0.14
C SER A 29 -4.39 -3.21 0.72
N ILE A 30 -5.18 -2.71 1.66
CA ILE A 30 -4.78 -1.61 2.54
C ILE A 30 -4.85 -2.05 4.00
N THR A 31 -3.86 -1.64 4.78
CA THR A 31 -3.86 -1.67 6.23
C THR A 31 -3.81 -0.23 6.76
N ALA A 32 -4.55 0.01 7.83
CA ALA A 32 -4.58 1.29 8.53
C ALA A 32 -4.08 1.05 9.95
N ASP A 33 -3.07 1.79 10.36
CA ASP A 33 -2.51 1.74 11.71
C ASP A 33 -2.68 3.10 12.38
N MET A 34 -3.11 3.12 13.62
CA MET A 34 -3.45 4.34 14.34
C MET A 34 -2.85 4.31 15.74
N TRP A 35 -2.16 5.38 16.10
CA TRP A 35 -1.53 5.52 17.41
C TRP A 35 -1.70 6.94 17.94
N THR A 36 -1.51 7.08 19.26
CA THR A 36 -1.37 8.37 19.92
C THR A 36 0.10 8.55 20.31
N SER A 37 0.70 9.68 19.95
CA SER A 37 2.09 9.99 20.26
C SER A 37 2.29 10.26 21.75
N LEU A 38 3.55 10.33 22.19
CA LEU A 38 3.90 10.78 23.54
C LEU A 38 3.40 12.19 23.86
N ASN A 39 3.14 12.99 22.81
CA ASN A 39 2.65 14.35 22.91
C ASN A 39 1.11 14.39 22.88
N MET A 40 0.43 13.24 23.06
CA MET A 40 -1.04 13.10 23.03
C MET A 40 -1.69 13.49 21.69
N GLU A 41 -0.93 13.40 20.60
CA GLU A 41 -1.42 13.65 19.25
C GLU A 41 -1.73 12.33 18.55
N ALA A 42 -2.93 12.19 17.98
CA ALA A 42 -3.31 11.01 17.23
C ALA A 42 -2.83 11.07 15.78
N TYR A 43 -2.41 9.92 15.25
CA TYR A 43 -1.89 9.77 13.89
C TYR A 43 -2.47 8.53 13.24
N LEU A 44 -2.75 8.64 11.94
CA LEU A 44 -3.19 7.54 11.09
C LEU A 44 -2.16 7.30 9.99
N ALA A 45 -1.57 6.10 9.95
CA ALA A 45 -0.81 5.62 8.81
C ALA A 45 -1.67 4.74 7.92
N LEU A 46 -1.52 4.92 6.60
CA LEU A 46 -2.13 4.05 5.61
C LEU A 46 -1.04 3.38 4.79
N THR A 47 -1.07 2.05 4.75
CA THR A 47 -0.09 1.22 4.02
C THR A 47 -0.83 0.38 3.01
N CYS A 48 -0.35 0.33 1.77
CA CYS A 48 -0.86 -0.56 0.75
C CYS A 48 0.07 -1.74 0.50
N HIS A 49 -0.52 -2.86 0.12
CA HIS A 49 0.15 -4.07 -0.32
C HIS A 49 -0.37 -4.41 -1.72
N TYR A 50 0.53 -4.74 -2.63
CA TYR A 50 0.20 -5.02 -4.02
C TYR A 50 1.18 -6.03 -4.62
N ILE A 51 0.83 -6.61 -5.76
CA ILE A 51 1.71 -7.51 -6.50
C ILE A 51 2.20 -6.77 -7.72
N ASN A 52 3.52 -6.62 -7.87
CA ASN A 52 4.11 -6.00 -9.05
C ASN A 52 4.17 -6.98 -10.24
N ASP A 53 4.65 -6.49 -11.39
CA ASP A 53 4.75 -7.30 -12.62
C ASP A 53 5.75 -8.46 -12.49
N ASN A 54 6.72 -8.34 -11.57
CA ASN A 54 7.68 -9.39 -11.22
C ASN A 54 7.10 -10.41 -10.22
N MET A 55 5.80 -10.34 -9.94
CA MET A 55 5.08 -11.22 -9.01
C MET A 55 5.59 -11.17 -7.57
N GLN A 56 6.11 -10.02 -7.17
CA GLN A 56 6.57 -9.79 -5.81
C GLN A 56 5.49 -9.04 -5.03
N LEU A 57 5.27 -9.47 -3.79
CA LEU A 57 4.46 -8.72 -2.85
C LEU A 57 5.21 -7.46 -2.43
N CYS A 58 4.74 -6.32 -2.89
CA CYS A 58 5.26 -5.00 -2.55
C CYS A 58 4.42 -4.37 -1.45
N THR A 59 5.07 -3.54 -0.63
CA THR A 59 4.42 -2.77 0.44
C THR A 59 4.88 -1.32 0.35
N SER A 60 3.95 -0.38 0.48
CA SER A 60 4.26 1.05 0.45
C SER A 60 3.37 1.84 1.39
N VAL A 61 3.97 2.79 2.11
CA VAL A 61 3.23 3.72 2.96
C VAL A 61 2.65 4.83 2.09
N LEU A 62 1.32 4.92 2.04
CA LEU A 62 0.60 5.95 1.29
C LEU A 62 0.67 7.31 1.99
N GLY A 63 0.79 7.28 3.32
CA GLY A 63 1.07 8.46 4.11
C GLY A 63 0.83 8.23 5.60
N VAL A 64 1.27 9.22 6.37
CA VAL A 64 0.97 9.37 7.79
C VAL A 64 0.30 10.73 7.96
N LYS A 65 -0.89 10.75 8.55
CA LYS A 65 -1.66 11.97 8.74
C LYS A 65 -1.87 12.19 10.23
N HIS A 66 -1.63 13.42 10.67
CA HIS A 66 -2.12 13.88 11.96
C HIS A 66 -3.65 13.82 11.95
N PHE A 67 -4.22 13.26 13.01
CA PHE A 67 -5.65 12.97 13.15
C PHE A 67 -6.21 13.63 14.42
N PRO A 68 -6.35 14.98 14.45
CA PRO A 68 -6.82 15.70 15.64
C PRO A 68 -8.32 15.54 15.92
N GLN A 69 -9.03 14.85 15.05
CA GLN A 69 -10.48 14.67 15.07
C GLN A 69 -10.86 13.44 15.89
N SER A 70 -12.11 13.37 16.37
CA SER A 70 -12.59 12.23 17.15
C SER A 70 -12.47 10.92 16.37
N HIS A 71 -12.11 9.83 17.05
CA HIS A 71 -11.87 8.50 16.46
C HIS A 71 -13.16 7.76 16.08
N THR A 72 -14.05 8.44 15.35
CA THR A 72 -15.28 7.84 14.83
C THR A 72 -15.00 7.10 13.53
N ALA A 73 -15.83 6.11 13.21
CA ALA A 73 -15.73 5.35 11.97
C ALA A 73 -15.83 6.26 10.72
N ASP A 74 -16.70 7.28 10.77
CA ASP A 74 -16.91 8.22 9.66
C ASP A 74 -15.68 9.09 9.38
N ASN A 75 -15.09 9.65 10.43
CA ASN A 75 -13.87 10.46 10.35
C ASN A 75 -12.70 9.64 9.78
N LEU A 76 -12.51 8.42 10.30
CA LEU A 76 -11.49 7.49 9.81
C LEU A 76 -11.73 7.13 8.34
N ALA A 77 -12.98 6.84 7.96
CA ALA A 77 -13.33 6.52 6.59
C ALA A 77 -13.11 7.70 5.64
N GLN A 78 -13.38 8.94 6.07
CA GLN A 78 -13.14 10.14 5.28
C GLN A 78 -11.64 10.36 5.03
N VAL A 79 -10.81 10.31 6.07
CA VAL A 79 -9.35 10.49 5.92
C VAL A 79 -8.76 9.38 5.06
N LYS A 80 -9.17 8.13 5.29
CA LYS A 80 -8.76 6.98 4.46
C LYS A 80 -9.15 7.18 2.99
N ARG A 81 -10.39 7.61 2.70
CA ARG A 81 -10.86 7.89 1.33
C ARG A 81 -10.03 8.99 0.67
N GLY A 82 -9.79 10.10 1.35
CA GLY A 82 -8.95 11.17 0.82
C GLY A 82 -7.55 10.67 0.43
N MET A 83 -6.93 9.84 1.27
CA MET A 83 -5.63 9.24 0.92
C MET A 83 -5.73 8.24 -0.25
N MET A 84 -6.81 7.48 -0.39
CA MET A 84 -7.00 6.59 -1.55
C MET A 84 -7.22 7.38 -2.84
N ASP A 85 -7.92 8.51 -2.76
CA ASP A 85 -8.17 9.42 -3.89
C ASP A 85 -6.89 10.14 -4.32
N ASP A 86 -6.09 10.63 -3.37
CA ASP A 86 -4.76 11.25 -3.62
C ASP A 86 -3.85 10.31 -4.44
N TRP A 87 -4.00 9.00 -4.23
CA TRP A 87 -3.25 7.95 -4.91
C TRP A 87 -3.96 7.38 -6.13
N ALA A 88 -5.21 7.77 -6.41
CA ALA A 88 -6.06 7.26 -7.49
C ALA A 88 -6.24 5.72 -7.47
N ILE A 89 -6.46 5.15 -6.28
CA ILE A 89 -6.61 3.69 -6.08
C ILE A 89 -7.97 3.27 -5.51
N THR A 90 -8.91 4.19 -5.35
CA THR A 90 -10.22 3.93 -4.72
C THR A 90 -11.00 2.78 -5.36
N ASN A 91 -10.85 2.56 -6.67
CA ASN A 91 -11.48 1.46 -7.41
C ASN A 91 -10.66 0.16 -7.47
N LYS A 92 -9.52 0.08 -6.77
CA LYS A 92 -8.58 -1.06 -6.81
C LYS A 92 -8.50 -1.83 -5.50
N ILE A 93 -9.23 -1.38 -4.47
CA ILE A 93 -9.14 -1.93 -3.12
C ILE A 93 -9.79 -3.31 -3.06
N ILE A 94 -9.04 -4.30 -2.58
CA ILE A 94 -9.51 -5.65 -2.29
C ILE A 94 -9.08 -6.07 -0.89
N CYS A 95 -9.67 -7.15 -0.36
CA CYS A 95 -9.23 -7.76 0.88
C CYS A 95 -7.84 -8.43 0.72
N GLY A 96 -7.01 -8.39 1.76
CA GLY A 96 -5.66 -8.98 1.73
C GLY A 96 -5.64 -10.48 1.43
N SER A 97 -6.61 -11.24 1.94
CA SER A 97 -6.76 -12.66 1.59
C SER A 97 -7.04 -12.87 0.11
N SER A 98 -7.77 -11.93 -0.52
CA SER A 98 -8.04 -11.93 -1.96
C SER A 98 -6.79 -11.58 -2.78
N LEU A 99 -5.89 -10.76 -2.23
CA LEU A 99 -4.61 -10.43 -2.87
C LEU A 99 -3.69 -11.66 -2.93
N ILE A 100 -3.58 -12.40 -1.82
CA ILE A 100 -2.79 -13.64 -1.76
C ILE A 100 -3.33 -14.68 -2.75
N LYS A 101 -4.66 -14.83 -2.81
CA LYS A 101 -5.30 -15.72 -3.80
C LYS A 101 -4.95 -15.31 -5.24
N ARG A 102 -5.02 -14.01 -5.56
CA ARG A 102 -4.63 -13.50 -6.89
C ARG A 102 -3.17 -13.77 -7.24
N LEU A 103 -2.26 -13.78 -6.28
CA LEU A 103 -0.87 -14.18 -6.50
C LEU A 103 -0.78 -15.66 -6.91
N ALA A 104 -1.48 -16.52 -6.18
CA ALA A 104 -1.50 -17.96 -6.43
C ALA A 104 -2.14 -18.32 -7.78
N ASP A 105 -3.14 -17.55 -8.22
CA ASP A 105 -3.85 -17.78 -9.48
C ASP A 105 -3.06 -17.34 -10.74
N LYS A 106 -1.92 -16.64 -10.59
CA LYS A 106 -1.11 -16.18 -11.73
C LYS A 106 -0.36 -17.34 -12.41
N PRO A 107 -0.27 -17.38 -13.76
CA PRO A 107 0.31 -18.50 -14.50
C PRO A 107 1.72 -18.91 -14.05
N PRO A 108 2.66 -17.99 -13.75
CA PRO A 108 4.00 -18.39 -13.30
C PRO A 108 4.01 -19.10 -11.94
N MET A 109 3.17 -18.69 -10.98
CA MET A 109 3.05 -19.39 -9.69
C MET A 109 2.41 -20.77 -9.86
N GLN A 110 1.45 -20.92 -10.76
CA GLN A 110 0.86 -22.22 -11.07
C GLN A 110 1.89 -23.18 -11.69
N GLN A 111 2.74 -22.68 -12.59
CA GLN A 111 3.82 -23.48 -13.19
C GLN A 111 4.85 -23.92 -12.14
N LEU A 112 5.28 -23.02 -11.25
CA LEU A 112 6.19 -23.36 -10.16
C LEU A 112 5.60 -24.44 -9.24
N THR A 113 4.32 -24.29 -8.86
CA THR A 113 3.60 -25.26 -8.03
C THR A 113 3.52 -26.63 -8.70
N ARG A 114 3.30 -26.67 -10.03
CA ARG A 114 3.29 -27.92 -10.80
C ARG A 114 4.69 -28.55 -10.85
N SER A 115 5.73 -27.76 -11.10
CA SER A 115 7.12 -28.23 -11.15
C SER A 115 7.56 -28.84 -9.82
N LEU A 116 7.27 -28.17 -8.70
CA LEU A 116 7.61 -28.68 -7.36
C LEU A 116 6.87 -29.98 -7.04
N ARG A 117 5.61 -30.11 -7.49
CA ARG A 117 4.84 -31.36 -7.32
C ARG A 117 5.41 -32.50 -8.16
N SER A 118 5.84 -32.23 -9.40
CA SER A 118 6.44 -33.27 -10.25
C SER A 118 7.83 -33.71 -9.78
N SER A 119 8.59 -32.84 -9.11
CA SER A 119 9.92 -33.16 -8.57
C SER A 119 9.89 -33.87 -7.21
N ALA A 120 8.73 -33.93 -6.55
CA ALA A 120 8.54 -34.63 -5.27
C ALA A 120 7.97 -36.05 -5.43
N THR A 121 7.80 -36.52 -6.67
CA THR A 121 7.47 -37.90 -7.09
C THR A 121 8.66 -38.49 -7.81
#